data_AF-A0A9X9A1U2-F1
#
_entry.id   AF-A0A9X9A1U2-F1
#
_cell.length_a   1.000
_cell.length_b   1.000
_cell.length_c   1.000
_cell.angle_alpha   90.00
_cell.angle_beta   90.00
_cell.angle_gamma   90.00
#
_symmetry.space_group_name_H-M   'P 1'
#
loop_
_entity.id
_entity.type
_entity.pdbx_description
1 polymer ?
#
loop_
_entity_poly.entity_id
_entity_poly.type
_entity_poly.pdbx_seq_one_letter_code
_entity_poly.pdbx_strand_id
1 'polypeptide(L)'
;FGKVIPILENKNIPSTASISEDEAVNIAKAGIEKEIGKVNNYDGMKKGLYVYEKDGQYYLSYLVKASVSKPAPGYWHYFIDATNGNVINKYNAVDHITGFGYGVLGNKQSFEIVQNEKTGAFHLFDGKRGNGVYTFDWRNLLKQSYDSTPKGLEYTGYEIESKFKFFEDKAGVDAHVNAEKVYDYYKKTFNRNSYDNKGAKLRSVVHVGENWNNAVWNGVYMAYGDGDGEMFIPFSAGLDVVAHELTHAVTEHT
;
A
#
# COMPACT_ATOMS: atom_id res chain seq x y z
N PHE A 1 -12.82 -2.96 -20.95
CA PHE A 1 -12.46 -4.34 -21.35
C PHE A 1 -13.47 -4.85 -22.36
N GLY A 2 -13.01 -5.46 -23.46
CA GLY A 2 -13.86 -6.04 -24.50
C GLY A 2 -13.40 -5.64 -25.90
N LYS A 3 -12.35 -6.29 -26.42
CA LYS A 3 -11.97 -6.19 -27.84
C LYS A 3 -12.37 -7.51 -28.49
N VAL A 4 -13.20 -7.45 -29.52
CA VAL A 4 -13.52 -8.63 -30.35
C VAL A 4 -12.25 -8.99 -31.11
N ILE A 5 -11.73 -10.20 -30.88
CA ILE A 5 -10.58 -10.72 -31.62
C ILE A 5 -11.13 -11.50 -32.83
N PRO A 6 -10.93 -11.01 -34.06
CA PRO A 6 -11.34 -11.76 -35.24
C PRO A 6 -10.45 -13.02 -35.35
N ILE A 7 -11.06 -14.18 -35.63
CA ILE A 7 -10.38 -15.42 -36.05
C ILE A 7 -9.64 -16.16 -34.91
N LEU A 8 -10.35 -16.52 -33.85
CA LEU A 8 -9.86 -17.48 -32.84
C LEU A 8 -9.78 -18.92 -33.40
N GLU A 9 -10.59 -19.25 -34.42
CA GLU A 9 -10.73 -20.60 -34.98
C GLU A 9 -9.41 -21.17 -35.56
N ASN A 10 -8.49 -20.31 -36.00
CA ASN A 10 -7.19 -20.71 -36.54
C ASN A 10 -6.08 -20.78 -35.47
N LYS A 11 -6.40 -20.55 -34.19
CA LYS A 11 -5.45 -20.65 -33.08
C LYS A 11 -5.67 -21.99 -32.37
N ASN A 12 -4.60 -22.76 -32.19
CA ASN A 12 -4.62 -24.08 -31.54
C ASN A 12 -4.81 -23.94 -30.02
N ILE A 13 -5.99 -23.47 -29.61
CA ILE A 13 -6.36 -23.22 -28.22
C ILE A 13 -7.08 -24.47 -27.72
N PRO A 14 -6.67 -25.05 -26.57
CA PRO A 14 -7.38 -26.15 -25.95
C PRO A 14 -8.87 -25.82 -25.76
N SER A 15 -9.76 -26.76 -26.12
CA SER A 15 -11.21 -26.60 -25.98
C SER A 15 -11.74 -27.07 -24.63
N THR A 16 -10.90 -27.72 -23.81
CA THR A 16 -11.26 -28.28 -22.51
C THR A 16 -10.24 -27.89 -21.45
N ALA A 17 -10.74 -27.57 -20.26
CA ALA A 17 -9.91 -27.41 -19.07
C ALA A 17 -9.54 -28.79 -18.50
N SER A 18 -8.29 -28.93 -18.04
CA SER A 18 -7.80 -30.13 -17.35
C SER A 18 -7.73 -29.95 -15.84
N ILE A 19 -7.66 -28.71 -15.36
CA ILE A 19 -7.85 -28.37 -13.94
C ILE A 19 -9.25 -27.81 -13.71
N SER A 20 -9.74 -27.95 -12.49
CA SER A 20 -11.01 -27.39 -12.04
C SER A 20 -10.90 -25.91 -11.69
N GLU A 21 -12.05 -25.23 -11.64
CA GLU A 21 -12.15 -23.85 -11.16
C GLU A 21 -11.66 -23.69 -9.71
N ASP A 22 -11.91 -24.68 -8.86
CA ASP A 22 -11.53 -24.62 -7.44
C ASP A 22 -10.02 -24.83 -7.26
N GLU A 23 -9.38 -25.64 -8.10
CA GLU A 23 -7.92 -25.72 -8.17
C GLU A 23 -7.30 -24.37 -8.58
N ALA A 24 -7.86 -23.71 -9.60
CA ALA A 24 -7.41 -22.38 -9.99
C ALA A 24 -7.58 -21.35 -8.85
N VAL A 25 -8.69 -21.41 -8.11
CA VAL A 25 -8.89 -20.57 -6.91
C VAL A 25 -7.84 -20.84 -5.85
N ASN A 26 -7.52 -22.11 -5.57
CA ASN A 26 -6.52 -22.47 -4.58
C ASN A 26 -5.11 -22.00 -4.98
N ILE A 27 -4.77 -22.08 -6.27
CA ILE A 27 -3.53 -21.54 -6.81
C ILE A 27 -3.47 -20.02 -6.62
N ALA A 28 -4.54 -19.30 -6.94
CA ALA A 28 -4.61 -17.85 -6.74
C ALA A 28 -4.49 -17.48 -5.25
N LYS A 29 -5.22 -18.17 -4.36
CA LYS A 29 -5.14 -17.94 -2.90
C LYS A 29 -3.74 -18.18 -2.36
N ALA A 30 -3.10 -19.29 -2.73
CA ALA A 30 -1.73 -19.57 -2.32
C ALA A 30 -0.75 -18.51 -2.83
N GLY A 31 -0.95 -18.01 -4.05
CA GLY A 31 -0.18 -16.89 -4.61
C GLY A 31 -0.36 -15.60 -3.81
N ILE A 32 -1.60 -15.23 -3.49
CA ILE A 32 -1.95 -14.03 -2.72
C ILE A 32 -1.41 -14.13 -1.29
N GLU A 33 -1.62 -15.26 -0.61
CA GLU A 33 -1.17 -15.47 0.77
C GLU A 33 0.36 -15.47 0.91
N LYS A 34 1.08 -15.83 -0.16
CA LYS A 34 2.53 -15.68 -0.22
C LYS A 34 2.98 -14.22 -0.26
N GLU A 35 2.16 -13.33 -0.82
CA GLU A 35 2.49 -11.90 -0.97
C GLU A 35 2.05 -11.09 0.24
N ILE A 36 0.83 -11.28 0.73
CA ILE A 36 0.28 -10.45 1.81
C ILE A 36 0.19 -11.17 3.15
N GLY A 37 0.60 -12.44 3.21
CA GLY A 37 0.40 -13.29 4.39
C GLY A 37 -0.97 -13.95 4.41
N LYS A 38 -1.21 -14.78 5.44
CA LYS A 38 -2.41 -15.61 5.54
C LYS A 38 -3.69 -14.77 5.49
N VAL A 39 -4.56 -15.07 4.52
CA VAL A 39 -5.85 -14.43 4.33
C VAL A 39 -6.94 -15.30 4.96
N ASN A 40 -7.45 -14.90 6.11
CA ASN A 40 -8.51 -15.65 6.78
C ASN A 40 -9.87 -15.52 6.07
N ASN A 41 -10.12 -14.38 5.43
CA ASN A 41 -11.35 -14.13 4.70
C ASN A 41 -11.12 -13.24 3.48
N TYR A 42 -11.68 -13.64 2.34
CA TYR A 42 -11.71 -12.82 1.12
C TYR A 42 -13.04 -12.07 1.08
N ASP A 43 -13.01 -10.77 0.78
CA ASP A 43 -14.21 -9.93 0.71
C ASP A 43 -15.06 -10.25 -0.52
N GLY A 44 -14.42 -10.78 -1.56
CA GLY A 44 -15.10 -11.20 -2.77
C GLY A 44 -14.19 -12.06 -3.65
N MET A 45 -14.78 -13.10 -4.25
CA MET A 45 -14.06 -13.97 -5.16
C MET A 45 -14.93 -14.25 -6.38
N LYS A 46 -14.44 -13.87 -7.56
CA LYS A 46 -15.05 -14.15 -8.85
C LYS A 46 -14.11 -14.99 -9.69
N LYS A 47 -14.67 -15.95 -10.43
CA LYS A 47 -13.91 -16.84 -11.30
C LYS A 47 -14.67 -17.08 -12.60
N GLY A 48 -13.95 -17.44 -13.64
CA GLY A 48 -14.53 -17.85 -14.91
C GLY A 48 -13.46 -18.27 -15.90
N LEU A 49 -13.87 -19.03 -16.91
CA LEU A 49 -13.01 -19.52 -17.98
C LEU A 49 -12.98 -18.51 -19.14
N TYR A 50 -11.80 -18.14 -19.60
CA TYR A 50 -11.56 -17.16 -20.64
C TYR A 50 -10.41 -17.59 -21.54
N VAL A 51 -10.41 -17.11 -22.78
CA VAL A 51 -9.19 -17.11 -23.59
C VAL A 51 -8.37 -15.88 -23.24
N TYR A 52 -7.14 -16.08 -22.78
CA TYR A 52 -6.20 -15.02 -22.46
C TYR A 52 -5.06 -15.00 -23.47
N GLU A 53 -4.76 -13.82 -24.00
CA GLU A 53 -3.65 -13.61 -24.93
C GLU A 53 -2.45 -13.01 -24.16
N LYS A 54 -1.28 -13.58 -24.37
CA LYS A 54 0.00 -13.10 -23.83
C LYS A 54 1.11 -13.35 -24.85
N ASP A 55 1.82 -12.30 -25.21
CA ASP A 55 2.99 -12.34 -26.11
C ASP A 55 2.72 -13.03 -27.47
N GLY A 56 1.52 -12.83 -28.03
CA GLY A 56 1.06 -13.43 -29.29
C GLY A 56 0.55 -14.87 -29.17
N GLN A 57 0.60 -15.46 -27.97
CA GLN A 57 0.07 -16.80 -27.66
C GLN A 57 -1.27 -16.72 -26.93
N TYR A 58 -2.13 -17.69 -27.18
CA TYR A 58 -3.49 -17.74 -26.66
C TYR A 58 -3.64 -18.96 -25.75
N TYR A 59 -4.15 -18.73 -24.55
CA TYR A 59 -4.30 -19.73 -23.51
C TYR A 59 -5.78 -19.86 -23.15
N LEU A 60 -6.27 -21.10 -23.03
CA LEU A 60 -7.48 -21.34 -22.25
C LEU A 60 -7.11 -21.17 -20.78
N SER A 61 -7.76 -20.23 -20.09
CA SER A 61 -7.33 -19.80 -18.76
C SER A 61 -8.50 -19.52 -17.82
N TYR A 62 -8.31 -19.81 -16.54
CA TYR A 62 -9.17 -19.30 -15.50
C TYR A 62 -8.70 -17.91 -15.08
N LEU A 63 -9.63 -16.94 -15.09
CA LEU A 63 -9.42 -15.64 -14.46
C LEU A 63 -10.03 -15.68 -13.06
N VAL A 64 -9.18 -15.67 -12.04
CA VAL A 64 -9.59 -15.56 -10.64
C VAL A 64 -9.37 -14.12 -10.18
N LYS A 65 -10.45 -13.47 -9.72
CA LYS A 65 -10.44 -12.14 -9.12
C LYS A 65 -10.72 -12.26 -7.64
N ALA A 66 -9.78 -11.80 -6.81
CA ALA A 66 -9.85 -11.94 -5.36
C ALA A 66 -9.69 -10.57 -4.69
N SER A 67 -10.74 -10.12 -4.01
CA SER A 67 -10.73 -8.93 -3.18
C SER A 67 -10.45 -9.31 -1.72
N VAL A 68 -9.55 -8.59 -1.08
CA VAL A 68 -9.10 -8.83 0.29
C VAL A 68 -8.82 -7.50 0.97
N SER A 69 -9.29 -7.33 2.21
CA SER A 69 -9.04 -6.14 3.04
C SER A 69 -8.09 -6.43 4.20
N LYS A 70 -7.93 -7.72 4.56
CA LYS A 70 -7.06 -8.18 5.66
C LYS A 70 -6.26 -9.41 5.21
N PRO A 71 -4.96 -9.48 5.51
CA PRO A 71 -4.17 -8.56 6.34
C PRO A 71 -3.73 -7.27 5.62
N ALA A 72 -3.82 -7.22 4.30
CA ALA A 72 -3.57 -6.02 3.50
C ALA A 72 -4.62 -5.89 2.39
N PRO A 73 -5.03 -4.66 2.01
CA PRO A 73 -5.96 -4.43 0.92
C PRO A 73 -5.36 -4.89 -0.43
N GLY A 74 -6.16 -5.56 -1.25
CA GLY A 74 -5.76 -6.03 -2.58
C GLY A 74 -6.94 -6.47 -3.43
N TYR A 75 -6.83 -6.27 -4.75
CA TYR A 75 -7.80 -6.73 -5.74
C TYR A 75 -7.08 -7.52 -6.85
N TRP A 76 -6.73 -8.74 -6.51
CA TRP A 76 -5.84 -9.58 -7.30
C TRP A 76 -6.54 -10.18 -8.50
N HIS A 77 -5.88 -10.15 -9.65
CA HIS A 77 -6.28 -10.82 -10.88
C HIS A 77 -5.23 -11.86 -11.23
N TYR A 78 -5.61 -13.12 -11.24
CA TYR A 78 -4.75 -14.24 -11.63
C TYR A 78 -5.31 -14.89 -12.89
N PHE A 79 -4.46 -14.99 -13.92
CA PHE A 79 -4.72 -15.74 -15.15
C PHE A 79 -3.96 -17.07 -15.05
N ILE A 80 -4.69 -18.15 -14.89
CA ILE A 80 -4.15 -19.48 -14.64
C ILE A 80 -4.48 -20.37 -15.84
N ASP A 81 -3.47 -21.02 -16.42
CA ASP A 81 -3.64 -21.95 -17.54
C ASP A 81 -4.57 -23.09 -17.11
N ALA A 82 -5.69 -23.24 -17.82
CA ALA A 82 -6.72 -24.20 -17.49
C ALA A 82 -6.30 -25.65 -17.79
N THR A 83 -5.19 -25.88 -18.50
CA THR A 83 -4.69 -27.22 -18.85
C THR A 83 -3.65 -27.77 -17.88
N ASN A 84 -2.95 -26.90 -17.14
CA ASN A 84 -1.81 -27.31 -16.32
C ASN A 84 -1.67 -26.56 -14.99
N GLY A 85 -2.49 -25.53 -14.73
CA GLY A 85 -2.45 -24.76 -13.48
C GLY A 85 -1.31 -23.75 -13.36
N ASN A 86 -0.51 -23.54 -14.41
CA ASN A 86 0.54 -22.54 -14.39
C ASN A 86 -0.06 -21.13 -14.36
N VAL A 87 0.51 -20.24 -13.54
CA VAL A 87 0.12 -18.82 -13.53
C VAL A 87 0.70 -18.15 -14.78
N ILE A 88 -0.15 -17.85 -15.76
CA ILE A 88 0.22 -17.17 -17.02
C ILE A 88 0.53 -15.70 -16.72
N ASN A 89 -0.31 -15.05 -15.92
CA ASN A 89 -0.11 -13.67 -15.48
C ASN A 89 -0.80 -13.42 -14.13
N LYS A 90 -0.31 -12.43 -13.40
CA LYS A 90 -0.99 -11.92 -12.21
C LYS A 90 -0.73 -10.43 -12.05
N TYR A 91 -1.68 -9.72 -11.48
CA TYR A 91 -1.48 -8.35 -11.00
C TYR A 91 -2.45 -8.01 -9.87
N ASN A 92 -2.07 -7.05 -9.03
CA ASN A 92 -2.98 -6.43 -8.08
C ASN A 92 -3.64 -5.23 -8.78
N ALA A 93 -4.96 -5.26 -8.93
CA ALA A 93 -5.76 -4.22 -9.56
C ALA A 93 -6.20 -3.12 -8.60
N VAL A 94 -5.71 -3.14 -7.36
CA VAL A 94 -5.52 -1.91 -6.60
C VAL A 94 -4.46 -1.14 -7.38
N ASP A 95 -4.92 -0.37 -8.36
CA ASP A 95 -4.11 0.33 -9.34
C ASP A 95 -3.23 1.35 -8.61
N HIS A 96 -1.97 1.47 -9.03
CA HIS A 96 -1.02 2.41 -8.47
C HIS A 96 -1.39 3.82 -8.94
N ILE A 97 -2.11 4.53 -8.09
CA ILE A 97 -2.60 5.85 -8.43
C ILE A 97 -1.56 6.85 -7.96
N THR A 98 -1.05 7.67 -8.87
CA THR A 98 -0.21 8.80 -8.49
C THR A 98 -1.09 9.96 -8.04
N GLY A 99 -0.95 10.33 -6.77
CA GLY A 99 -1.49 11.53 -6.18
C GLY A 99 -0.51 12.70 -6.29
N PHE A 100 -0.99 13.88 -5.91
CA PHE A 100 -0.13 15.04 -5.71
C PHE A 100 -0.67 15.92 -4.59
N GLY A 101 0.21 16.76 -4.04
CA GLY A 101 -0.12 17.69 -2.97
C GLY A 101 0.98 18.73 -2.81
N TYR A 102 0.79 19.66 -1.88
CA TYR A 102 1.84 20.61 -1.51
C TYR A 102 2.35 20.26 -0.11
N GLY A 103 3.67 20.23 0.05
CA GLY A 103 4.29 20.13 1.37
C GLY A 103 4.11 21.42 2.19
N VAL A 104 4.54 21.38 3.44
CA VAL A 104 4.48 22.48 4.41
C VAL A 104 5.17 23.73 3.84
N LEU A 105 6.32 23.54 3.18
CA LEU A 105 7.11 24.62 2.56
C LEU A 105 6.59 25.05 1.17
N GLY A 106 5.44 24.54 0.72
CA GLY A 106 4.81 24.91 -0.54
C GLY A 106 5.35 24.21 -1.79
N ASN A 107 6.29 23.28 -1.63
CA ASN A 107 6.76 22.44 -2.72
C ASN A 107 5.69 21.45 -3.18
N LYS A 108 5.41 21.40 -4.49
CA LYS A 108 4.55 20.36 -5.07
C LYS A 108 5.26 19.00 -5.01
N GLN A 109 4.57 17.99 -4.50
CA GLN A 109 5.04 16.61 -4.44
C GLN A 109 4.07 15.70 -5.20
N SER A 110 4.60 14.59 -5.73
CA SER A 110 3.83 13.50 -6.30
C SER A 110 4.24 12.21 -5.60
N PHE A 111 3.25 11.37 -5.30
CA PHE A 111 3.42 10.21 -4.42
C PHE A 111 2.35 9.16 -4.73
N GLU A 112 2.56 7.95 -4.23
CA GLU A 112 1.61 6.86 -4.41
C GLU A 112 0.41 7.02 -3.47
N ILE A 113 -0.78 6.72 -3.99
CA ILE A 113 -2.03 6.72 -3.24
C ILE A 113 -2.86 5.50 -3.65
N VAL A 114 -3.85 5.17 -2.84
CA VAL A 114 -4.84 4.13 -3.14
C VAL A 114 -6.23 4.72 -3.22
N GLN A 115 -7.07 4.16 -4.09
CA GLN A 115 -8.49 4.48 -4.11
C GLN A 115 -9.30 3.38 -3.42
N ASN A 116 -10.20 3.79 -2.54
CA ASN A 116 -11.23 2.94 -1.97
C ASN A 116 -12.33 2.72 -3.02
N GLU A 117 -12.44 1.50 -3.55
CA GLU A 117 -13.42 1.13 -4.59
C GLU A 117 -14.89 1.33 -4.18
N LYS A 118 -15.20 1.32 -2.88
CA LYS A 118 -16.59 1.47 -2.39
C LYS A 118 -17.01 2.94 -2.30
N THR A 119 -16.10 3.79 -1.84
CA THR A 119 -16.40 5.22 -1.58
C THR A 119 -15.88 6.13 -2.69
N GLY A 120 -14.94 5.66 -3.50
CA GLY A 120 -14.19 6.45 -4.47
C GLY A 120 -13.13 7.37 -3.86
N ALA A 121 -12.98 7.39 -2.53
CA ALA A 121 -12.01 8.22 -1.83
C ALA A 121 -10.58 7.71 -2.04
N PHE A 122 -9.62 8.62 -2.03
CA PHE A 122 -8.20 8.35 -2.12
C PHE A 122 -7.54 8.45 -0.75
N HIS A 123 -6.55 7.60 -0.46
CA HIS A 123 -5.82 7.59 0.81
C HIS A 123 -4.31 7.63 0.60
N LEU A 124 -3.58 8.22 1.55
CA LEU A 124 -2.10 8.24 1.58
C LEU A 124 -1.53 6.86 1.94
N PHE A 125 -1.44 6.00 0.93
CA PHE A 125 -0.85 4.67 1.02
C PHE A 125 0.01 4.36 -0.21
N ASP A 126 1.25 3.97 0.05
CA ASP A 126 2.18 3.45 -0.94
C ASP A 126 2.35 1.94 -0.76
N GLY A 127 1.97 1.16 -1.78
CA GLY A 127 2.17 -0.28 -1.82
C GLY A 127 3.49 -0.74 -2.49
N LYS A 128 4.33 0.17 -3.00
CA LYS A 128 5.56 -0.15 -3.74
C LYS A 128 6.76 -0.44 -2.82
N ARG A 129 6.70 0.00 -1.56
CA ARG A 129 7.83 -0.05 -0.62
C ARG A 129 7.54 -0.98 0.55
N GLY A 130 8.20 -2.14 0.54
CA GLY A 130 8.04 -3.17 1.58
C GLY A 130 6.57 -3.60 1.73
N ASN A 131 6.12 -3.74 2.97
CA ASN A 131 4.72 -4.00 3.33
C ASN A 131 3.87 -2.72 3.39
N GLY A 132 4.38 -1.63 2.82
CA GLY A 132 3.70 -0.38 2.55
C GLY A 132 4.08 0.79 3.45
N VAL A 133 3.89 2.00 2.93
CA VAL A 133 4.00 3.27 3.66
C VAL A 133 2.60 3.84 3.87
N TYR A 134 2.26 4.16 5.11
CA TYR A 134 0.95 4.64 5.50
C TYR A 134 1.08 5.97 6.25
N THR A 135 0.18 6.91 5.96
CA THR A 135 0.12 8.18 6.69
C THR A 135 -1.28 8.44 7.21
N PHE A 136 -1.34 8.82 8.48
CA PHE A 136 -2.57 9.00 9.24
C PHE A 136 -2.58 10.35 9.95
N ASP A 137 -3.78 10.78 10.33
CA ASP A 137 -4.10 12.03 10.99
C ASP A 137 -4.63 11.75 12.42
N TRP A 138 -3.96 12.31 13.42
CA TRP A 138 -4.36 12.22 14.83
C TRP A 138 -5.43 13.26 15.24
N ARG A 139 -5.77 14.18 14.34
CA ARG A 139 -6.82 15.21 14.46
C ARG A 139 -6.64 16.14 15.65
N ASN A 140 -5.39 16.44 16.03
CA ASN A 140 -5.05 17.24 17.19
C ASN A 140 -5.70 16.74 18.49
N LEU A 141 -6.01 15.43 18.57
CA LEU A 141 -6.49 14.83 19.81
C LEU A 141 -5.43 15.00 20.89
N LEU A 142 -5.89 15.30 22.12
CA LEU A 142 -5.04 15.70 23.25
C LEU A 142 -3.82 14.78 23.39
N LYS A 143 -2.65 15.37 23.63
CA LYS A 143 -1.40 14.65 23.88
C LYS A 143 -1.54 13.61 25.00
N GLN A 144 -2.38 13.85 26.01
CA GLN A 144 -2.67 12.86 27.05
C GLN A 144 -3.29 11.57 26.49
N SER A 145 -4.06 11.62 25.41
CA SER A 145 -4.59 10.44 24.71
C SER A 145 -3.47 9.69 23.96
N TYR A 146 -2.47 10.40 23.45
CA TYR A 146 -1.26 9.82 22.86
C TYR A 146 -0.39 9.14 23.93
N ASP A 147 -0.07 9.86 25.01
CA ASP A 147 0.78 9.37 26.12
C ASP A 147 0.14 8.20 26.89
N SER A 148 -1.20 8.12 26.91
CA SER A 148 -1.96 7.03 27.55
C SER A 148 -2.28 5.88 26.59
N THR A 149 -1.96 5.99 25.30
CA THR A 149 -2.07 4.86 24.36
C THR A 149 -1.00 3.82 24.75
N PRO A 150 -1.40 2.59 25.14
CA PRO A 150 -0.43 1.57 25.50
C PRO A 150 0.59 1.35 24.39
N LYS A 151 1.89 1.33 24.73
CA LYS A 151 2.93 0.91 23.80
C LYS A 151 2.57 -0.49 23.27
N GLY A 152 2.35 -0.59 21.96
CA GLY A 152 1.89 -1.82 21.29
C GLY A 152 0.43 -1.80 20.80
N LEU A 153 -0.36 -0.76 21.08
CA LEU A 153 -1.62 -0.55 20.37
C LEU A 153 -1.34 0.01 18.96
N GLU A 154 -1.83 -0.68 17.92
CA GLU A 154 -1.71 -0.28 16.51
C GLU A 154 -2.56 0.96 16.13
N TYR A 155 -3.13 1.67 17.11
CA TYR A 155 -4.00 2.81 16.85
C TYR A 155 -3.17 3.97 16.32
N THR A 156 -3.42 4.33 15.07
CA THR A 156 -2.64 5.30 14.29
C THR A 156 -3.45 6.53 13.94
N GLY A 157 -4.61 6.73 14.58
CA GLY A 157 -5.54 7.80 14.23
C GLY A 157 -6.40 7.42 13.03
N TYR A 158 -6.73 8.42 12.21
CA TYR A 158 -7.63 8.29 11.06
C TYR A 158 -6.83 8.31 9.75
N GLU A 159 -7.31 7.61 8.73
CA GLU A 159 -6.72 7.72 7.39
C GLU A 159 -6.94 9.13 6.84
N ILE A 160 -5.89 9.71 6.25
CA ILE A 160 -6.02 10.95 5.48
C ILE A 160 -6.69 10.59 4.16
N GLU A 161 -7.87 11.14 3.93
CA GLU A 161 -8.70 10.87 2.75
C GLU A 161 -8.87 12.11 1.87
N SER A 162 -8.97 11.91 0.56
CA SER A 162 -9.33 12.95 -0.41
C SER A 162 -10.34 12.42 -1.42
N LYS A 163 -11.24 13.28 -1.90
CA LYS A 163 -12.16 12.95 -3.00
C LYS A 163 -11.47 12.97 -4.38
N PHE A 164 -10.28 13.55 -4.46
CA PHE A 164 -9.51 13.72 -5.68
C PHE A 164 -8.10 13.14 -5.49
N LYS A 165 -7.34 13.02 -6.58
CA LYS A 165 -5.90 12.68 -6.51
C LYS A 165 -5.04 13.79 -5.88
N PHE A 166 -5.66 14.86 -5.40
CA PHE A 166 -5.02 15.99 -4.75
C PHE A 166 -5.22 15.92 -3.23
N PHE A 167 -4.14 16.08 -2.45
CA PHE A 167 -4.17 16.11 -0.99
C PHE A 167 -3.81 17.50 -0.47
N GLU A 168 -4.68 18.07 0.37
CA GLU A 168 -4.54 19.40 0.96
C GLU A 168 -3.73 19.40 2.27
N ASP A 169 -3.69 18.26 2.98
CA ASP A 169 -2.92 18.12 4.21
C ASP A 169 -1.42 18.14 3.91
N LYS A 170 -0.80 19.29 4.19
CA LYS A 170 0.61 19.53 3.93
C LYS A 170 1.53 18.69 4.81
N ALA A 171 1.18 18.51 6.08
CA ALA A 171 1.98 17.76 7.03
C ALA A 171 1.93 16.27 6.66
N GLY A 172 0.74 15.77 6.30
CA GLY A 172 0.54 14.42 5.78
C GLY A 172 1.29 14.17 4.48
N VAL A 173 1.26 15.11 3.53
CA VAL A 173 2.03 15.03 2.27
C VAL A 173 3.52 14.89 2.54
N ASP A 174 4.12 15.77 3.34
CA ASP A 174 5.56 15.70 3.62
C ASP A 174 5.92 14.44 4.43
N ALA A 175 5.10 14.03 5.41
CA ALA A 175 5.33 12.81 6.17
C ALA A 175 5.34 11.56 5.28
N HIS A 176 4.41 11.49 4.31
CA HIS A 176 4.32 10.37 3.38
C HIS A 176 5.53 10.33 2.44
N VAL A 177 5.79 11.44 1.74
CA VAL A 177 6.85 11.53 0.72
C VAL A 177 8.24 11.40 1.35
N ASN A 178 8.46 11.96 2.54
CA ASN A 178 9.74 11.83 3.21
C ASN A 178 9.96 10.41 3.72
N ALA A 179 8.93 9.71 4.23
CA ALA A 179 9.06 8.29 4.60
C ALA A 179 9.41 7.40 3.39
N GLU A 180 8.79 7.65 2.23
CA GLU A 180 9.14 7.00 0.95
C GLU A 180 10.62 7.22 0.59
N LYS A 181 11.10 8.46 0.64
CA LYS A 181 12.50 8.81 0.35
C LYS A 181 13.48 8.13 1.29
N VAL A 182 13.17 8.08 2.59
CA VAL A 182 14.07 7.45 3.58
C VAL A 182 14.08 5.93 3.38
N TYR A 183 12.93 5.30 3.09
CA TYR A 183 12.90 3.88 2.69
C TYR A 183 13.80 3.62 1.48
N ASP A 184 13.67 4.43 0.42
CA ASP A 184 14.47 4.29 -0.80
C ASP A 184 15.96 4.49 -0.52
N TYR A 185 16.31 5.42 0.35
CA TYR A 185 17.69 5.64 0.79
C TYR A 185 18.27 4.40 1.48
N TYR A 186 17.57 3.81 2.45
CA TYR A 186 18.02 2.59 3.12
C TYR A 186 18.16 1.42 2.15
N LYS A 187 17.19 1.26 1.25
CA LYS A 187 17.19 0.18 0.27
C LYS A 187 18.31 0.35 -0.77
N LYS A 188 18.51 1.56 -1.29
CA LYS A 188 19.52 1.83 -2.31
C LYS A 188 20.95 1.80 -1.75
N THR A 189 21.15 2.38 -0.57
CA THR A 189 22.49 2.60 -0.01
C THR A 189 23.00 1.38 0.76
N PHE A 190 22.14 0.71 1.52
CA PHE A 190 22.53 -0.39 2.42
C PHE A 190 21.91 -1.73 2.03
N ASN A 191 21.15 -1.79 0.93
CA ASN A 191 20.30 -2.93 0.57
C ASN A 191 19.33 -3.35 1.70
N ARG A 192 19.02 -2.46 2.65
CA ARG A 192 18.15 -2.74 3.78
C ARG A 192 16.69 -2.61 3.36
N ASN A 193 15.89 -3.66 3.53
CA ASN A 193 14.46 -3.62 3.22
C ASN A 193 13.65 -3.13 4.43
N SER A 194 13.32 -1.83 4.50
CA SER A 194 12.67 -1.17 5.65
C SER A 194 13.49 -1.18 6.95
N TYR A 195 12.91 -0.71 8.05
CA TYR A 195 13.62 -0.57 9.33
C TYR A 195 14.00 -1.90 9.98
N ASP A 196 13.39 -3.03 9.63
CA ASP A 196 13.65 -4.37 10.20
C ASP A 196 14.40 -5.31 9.26
N ASN A 197 14.79 -4.81 8.08
CA ASN A 197 15.38 -5.57 6.98
C ASN A 197 14.48 -6.70 6.39
N LYS A 198 13.18 -6.70 6.70
CA LYS A 198 12.19 -7.68 6.21
C LYS A 198 10.99 -7.01 5.54
N GLY A 199 11.09 -5.71 5.27
CA GLY A 199 10.04 -4.95 4.61
C GLY A 199 8.94 -4.50 5.56
N ALA A 200 9.23 -4.28 6.85
CA ALA A 200 8.24 -3.76 7.79
C ALA A 200 7.43 -2.58 7.24
N LYS A 201 6.15 -2.56 7.61
CA LYS A 201 5.22 -1.48 7.31
C LYS A 201 5.71 -0.18 7.96
N LEU A 202 5.80 0.88 7.17
CA LEU A 202 6.08 2.22 7.67
C LEU A 202 4.77 2.93 7.97
N ARG A 203 4.66 3.50 9.16
CA ARG A 203 3.47 4.23 9.60
C ARG A 203 3.92 5.59 10.14
N SER A 204 3.31 6.64 9.59
CA SER A 204 3.50 8.04 9.98
C SER A 204 2.18 8.60 10.48
N VAL A 205 2.21 9.34 11.58
CA VAL A 205 1.03 9.98 12.19
C VAL A 205 1.32 11.47 12.36
N VAL A 206 0.52 12.33 11.73
CA VAL A 206 0.65 13.80 11.81
C VAL A 206 -0.44 14.39 12.71
N HIS A 207 -0.37 15.70 12.98
CA HIS A 207 -1.33 16.43 13.81
C HIS A 207 -1.45 15.85 15.23
N VAL A 208 -0.30 15.43 15.80
CA VAL A 208 -0.26 14.80 17.13
C VAL A 208 -0.23 15.88 18.21
N GLY A 209 -1.30 15.99 18.98
CA GLY A 209 -1.46 17.01 20.02
C GLY A 209 -1.64 18.42 19.44
N GLU A 210 -1.83 19.39 20.33
CA GLU A 210 -1.97 20.81 19.97
C GLU A 210 -0.65 21.53 20.26
N ASN A 211 -0.14 22.29 19.27
CA ASN A 211 1.13 23.03 19.35
C ASN A 211 2.30 22.18 19.86
N TRP A 212 2.33 20.90 19.49
CA TRP A 212 3.32 19.98 20.01
C TRP A 212 4.66 20.17 19.32
N ASN A 213 5.62 20.72 20.06
CA ASN A 213 6.99 20.99 19.60
C ASN A 213 7.88 19.75 19.66
N ASN A 214 7.47 18.64 19.03
CA ASN A 214 8.34 17.46 18.91
C ASN A 214 7.91 16.49 17.77
N ALA A 215 8.81 15.57 17.44
CA ALA A 215 8.54 14.34 16.71
C ALA A 215 9.12 13.13 17.48
N VAL A 216 8.61 11.93 17.23
CA VAL A 216 9.09 10.72 17.93
C VAL A 216 8.81 9.43 17.15
N TRP A 217 9.72 8.46 17.24
CA TRP A 217 9.44 7.04 17.07
C TRP A 217 9.00 6.40 18.40
N ASN A 218 7.79 5.84 18.44
CA ASN A 218 7.23 5.27 19.70
C ASN A 218 7.41 3.76 19.87
N GLY A 219 8.16 3.09 18.98
CA GLY A 219 8.28 1.63 18.90
C GLY A 219 7.35 0.97 17.88
N VAL A 220 6.39 1.71 17.31
CA VAL A 220 5.41 1.18 16.35
C VAL A 220 5.25 2.07 15.11
N TYR A 221 5.26 3.39 15.30
CA TYR A 221 5.09 4.38 14.24
C TYR A 221 5.83 5.68 14.55
N MET A 222 6.06 6.49 13.52
CA MET A 222 6.60 7.85 13.65
C MET A 222 5.44 8.81 13.89
N ALA A 223 5.57 9.71 14.85
CA ALA A 223 4.55 10.69 15.23
C ALA A 223 5.14 12.10 15.15
N TYR A 224 4.40 13.02 14.53
CA TYR A 224 4.84 14.39 14.27
C TYR A 224 3.84 15.39 14.84
N GLY A 225 4.32 16.30 15.68
CA GLY A 225 3.57 17.48 16.07
C GLY A 225 3.60 18.56 14.99
N ASP A 226 2.65 19.48 15.07
CA ASP A 226 2.54 20.61 14.13
C ASP A 226 3.47 21.78 14.50
N GLY A 227 4.11 21.72 15.67
CA GLY A 227 4.81 22.86 16.24
C GLY A 227 3.85 23.97 16.69
N ASP A 228 4.40 24.99 17.35
CA ASP A 228 3.66 26.15 17.87
C ASP A 228 3.42 27.26 16.83
N GLY A 229 3.98 27.13 15.63
CA GLY A 229 3.91 28.15 14.57
C GLY A 229 4.83 29.35 14.80
N GLU A 230 5.60 29.37 15.90
CA GLU A 230 6.56 30.42 16.22
C GLU A 230 8.00 29.91 16.13
N MET A 231 8.33 28.89 16.93
CA MET A 231 9.63 28.24 16.94
C MET A 231 9.68 27.07 15.96
N PHE A 232 8.58 26.31 15.85
CA PHE A 232 8.49 25.16 14.96
C PHE A 232 7.24 25.20 14.10
N ILE A 233 7.41 24.71 12.87
CA ILE A 233 6.34 24.35 11.94
C ILE A 233 6.21 22.80 11.94
N PRO A 234 5.25 22.20 11.21
CA PRO A 234 5.06 20.76 11.28
C PRO A 234 6.34 19.96 11.01
N PHE A 235 6.69 19.08 11.93
CA PHE A 235 8.00 18.42 11.98
C PHE A 235 8.24 17.49 10.78
N SER A 236 7.17 16.98 10.16
CA SER A 236 7.26 16.14 8.97
C SER A 236 7.86 16.85 7.74
N ALA A 237 7.88 18.18 7.74
CA ALA A 237 8.51 18.99 6.69
C ALA A 237 10.02 18.74 6.57
N GLY A 238 10.69 18.42 7.67
CA GLY A 238 12.12 18.11 7.71
C GLY A 238 12.39 16.68 7.23
N LEU A 239 13.02 16.53 6.06
CA LEU A 239 13.45 15.20 5.59
C LEU A 239 14.43 14.54 6.57
N ASP A 240 15.31 15.33 7.17
CA ASP A 240 16.25 14.89 8.20
C ASP A 240 15.54 14.47 9.49
N VAL A 241 14.48 15.18 9.90
CA VAL A 241 13.62 14.79 11.03
C VAL A 241 12.93 13.45 10.75
N VAL A 242 12.32 13.28 9.58
CA VAL A 242 11.70 11.99 9.21
C VAL A 242 12.74 10.87 9.15
N ALA A 243 13.94 11.15 8.64
CA ALA A 243 15.05 10.20 8.64
C ALA A 243 15.52 9.87 10.06
N HIS A 244 15.59 10.86 10.95
CA HIS A 244 15.96 10.70 12.36
C HIS A 244 15.01 9.75 13.08
N GLU A 245 13.70 10.01 12.98
CA GLU A 245 12.68 9.16 13.62
C GLU A 245 12.70 7.74 13.06
N LEU A 246 12.82 7.56 11.74
CA LEU A 246 12.91 6.22 11.17
C LEU A 246 14.23 5.51 11.57
N THR A 247 15.30 6.26 11.80
CA THR A 247 16.59 5.70 12.25
C THR A 247 16.51 5.19 13.69
N HIS A 248 15.66 5.75 14.55
CA HIS A 248 15.37 5.14 15.85
C HIS A 248 14.78 3.73 15.68
N ALA A 249 13.84 3.54 14.75
CA ALA A 249 13.29 2.21 14.45
C ALA A 249 14.37 1.23 13.93
N VAL A 250 15.30 1.71 13.10
CA VAL A 250 16.43 0.89 12.61
C VAL A 250 17.32 0.47 13.77
N THR A 251 17.68 1.41 14.66
CA THR A 251 18.53 1.16 15.84
C THR A 251 17.90 0.15 16.77
N GLU A 252 16.57 0.17 16.94
CA GLU A 252 15.85 -0.83 17.75
C GLU A 252 15.95 -2.26 17.18
N HIS A 253 16.18 -2.39 15.87
CA HIS A 253 16.18 -3.66 15.15
C HIS A 253 17.59 -4.11 14.69
N THR A 254 18.65 -3.60 15.33
CA THR A 254 20.06 -3.97 15.09
C THR A 254 20.84 -4.03 16.37
#